data_AF-A0A519LG86-F1
#
_entry.id   AF-A0A519LG86-F1
#
_cell.length_a   1.000
_cell.length_b   1.000
_cell.length_c   1.000
_cell.angle_alpha   90.00
_cell.angle_beta   90.00
_cell.angle_gamma   90.00
#
_symmetry.space_group_name_H-M   'P 1'
#
loop_
_entity.id
_entity.type
_entity.pdbx_description
1 polymer ?
#
loop_
_entity_poly.entity_id
_entity_poly.type
_entity_poly.pdbx_seq_one_letter_code
_entity_poly.pdbx_strand_id
1 'polypeptide(L)'
;MVHNYSYFNSLLSGIFINGNALKGGGFNWLVYNADIIFYNNPKLIILGLSLFGFLGLLIYQFFRIKSKIGYFIEKQKEGETAGREYQLYILFFGIAMILMEIINEIFKIRPKSLLYINLSMGFSVLLGYLLIDKIKFLRDRIQIIFIAFFFFYIVYVARNIIYLHDDVVPIIVFLISFFFSYNILKPIKIYWIFVGIIFTFLAATIVFHLIPLKSSILLINFSILISIVNQVKYAVLLNSH
;
A
#
# COMPACT_ATOMS: atom_id res chain seq x y z
N MET A 1 2.26 -91.63 10.52
CA MET A 1 2.07 -90.95 9.22
C MET A 1 0.63 -90.48 9.15
N VAL A 2 0.41 -89.32 8.52
CA VAL A 2 -0.89 -88.72 8.14
C VAL A 2 -1.41 -87.57 9.02
N HIS A 3 -1.29 -86.37 8.41
CA HIS A 3 -2.17 -85.20 8.36
C HIS A 3 -2.45 -84.22 9.52
N ASN A 4 -2.35 -82.95 9.10
CA ASN A 4 -3.06 -81.74 9.51
C ASN A 4 -2.54 -80.98 10.72
N TYR A 5 -2.00 -79.77 10.49
CA TYR A 5 -2.42 -78.52 11.15
C TYR A 5 -1.82 -77.32 10.37
N SER A 6 -2.40 -76.99 9.20
CA SER A 6 -2.38 -75.62 8.70
C SER A 6 -3.64 -74.95 9.25
N TYR A 7 -3.52 -73.96 10.13
CA TYR A 7 -4.47 -72.84 10.33
C TYR A 7 -4.13 -71.93 11.52
N PHE A 8 -3.04 -72.16 12.26
CA PHE A 8 -2.73 -71.36 13.46
C PHE A 8 -1.50 -70.44 13.37
N ASN A 9 -0.87 -70.30 12.19
CA ASN A 9 0.36 -69.51 12.05
C ASN A 9 0.22 -68.20 11.24
N SER A 10 -1.00 -67.77 10.88
CA SER A 10 -1.21 -66.50 10.15
C SER A 10 -1.56 -65.31 11.05
N LEU A 11 -1.74 -65.50 12.36
CA LEU A 11 -2.14 -64.42 13.28
C LEU A 11 -1.00 -63.80 14.09
N LEU A 12 0.20 -64.38 14.09
CA LEU A 12 1.34 -63.88 14.88
C LEU A 12 2.47 -63.22 14.06
N SER A 13 2.36 -63.13 12.73
CA SER A 13 3.30 -62.36 11.89
C SER A 13 2.78 -60.96 11.51
N GLY A 14 1.53 -60.63 11.85
CA GLY A 14 0.90 -59.34 11.49
C GLY A 14 1.30 -58.15 12.38
N ILE A 15 1.95 -58.37 13.53
CA ILE A 15 2.21 -57.29 14.50
C ILE A 15 3.61 -56.67 14.36
N PHE A 16 4.56 -57.33 13.69
CA PHE A 16 5.95 -56.82 13.59
C PHE A 16 6.33 -56.12 12.28
N ILE A 17 5.45 -56.05 11.28
CA ILE A 17 5.76 -55.38 10.00
C ILE A 17 5.28 -53.92 9.98
N ASN A 18 4.35 -53.53 10.87
CA ASN A 18 3.79 -52.18 10.86
C ASN A 18 4.60 -51.14 11.67
N GLY A 19 5.71 -51.55 12.32
CA GLY A 19 6.56 -50.65 13.12
C GLY A 19 7.59 -49.86 12.31
N ASN A 20 8.00 -50.35 11.14
CA ASN A 20 9.08 -49.73 10.35
C ASN A 20 8.63 -49.07 9.04
N ALA A 21 7.41 -49.32 8.54
CA ALA A 21 6.87 -48.59 7.39
C ALA A 21 6.34 -47.19 7.77
N LEU A 22 5.94 -46.97 9.02
CA LEU A 22 5.46 -45.67 9.52
C LEU A 22 6.59 -44.67 9.80
N LYS A 23 7.84 -45.11 9.89
CA LYS A 23 9.00 -44.21 10.08
C LYS A 23 9.54 -43.59 8.79
N GLY A 24 9.27 -44.17 7.62
CA GLY A 24 9.75 -43.66 6.33
C GLY A 24 8.83 -42.64 5.65
N GLY A 25 7.51 -42.78 5.82
CA GLY A 25 6.53 -41.89 5.19
C GLY A 25 6.28 -40.58 5.95
N GLY A 26 6.27 -40.63 7.28
CA GLY A 26 6.00 -39.46 8.13
C GLY A 26 7.13 -38.43 8.15
N PHE A 27 8.39 -38.89 8.09
CA PHE A 27 9.55 -37.99 8.08
C PHE A 27 9.76 -37.31 6.73
N ASN A 28 9.47 -37.98 5.61
CA ASN A 28 9.55 -37.32 4.30
C ASN A 28 8.41 -36.32 4.07
N TRP A 29 7.23 -36.51 4.66
CA TRP A 29 6.17 -35.51 4.63
C TRP A 29 6.49 -34.30 5.54
N LEU A 30 7.14 -34.53 6.68
CA LEU A 30 7.64 -33.43 7.53
C LEU A 30 8.78 -32.66 6.89
N VAL A 31 9.64 -33.31 6.09
CA VAL A 31 10.73 -32.66 5.36
C VAL A 31 10.23 -31.93 4.10
N TYR A 32 9.21 -32.45 3.40
CA TYR A 32 8.56 -31.71 2.30
C TYR A 32 7.65 -30.57 2.78
N ASN A 33 7.12 -30.66 4.00
CA ASN A 33 6.38 -29.56 4.63
C ASN A 33 7.28 -28.57 5.37
N ALA A 34 8.60 -28.77 5.42
CA ALA A 34 9.53 -27.78 5.97
C ALA A 34 9.50 -26.45 5.18
N ASP A 35 9.13 -26.50 3.90
CA ASP A 35 8.90 -25.31 3.08
C ASP A 35 7.55 -24.63 3.36
N ILE A 36 6.59 -25.34 3.98
CA ILE A 36 5.30 -24.78 4.45
C ILE A 36 5.43 -24.25 5.89
N ILE A 37 6.42 -24.73 6.66
CA ILE A 37 6.74 -24.24 8.02
C ILE A 37 7.40 -22.85 7.99
N PHE A 38 7.77 -22.33 6.82
CA PHE A 38 8.12 -20.91 6.65
C PHE A 38 6.94 -19.94 6.93
N TYR A 39 5.71 -20.45 7.07
CA TYR A 39 4.55 -19.67 7.51
C TYR A 39 4.48 -19.44 9.03
N ASN A 40 5.31 -20.12 9.83
CA ASN A 40 5.34 -19.95 11.29
C ASN A 40 6.25 -18.79 11.75
N ASN A 41 6.30 -17.70 10.98
CA ASN A 41 6.83 -16.45 11.48
C ASN A 41 5.69 -15.77 12.27
N PRO A 42 5.75 -15.66 13.61
CA PRO A 42 4.72 -14.97 14.39
C PRO A 42 4.50 -13.53 13.87
N LYS A 43 5.52 -12.94 13.25
CA LYS A 43 5.46 -11.66 12.52
C LYS A 43 4.46 -11.65 11.36
N LEU A 44 4.36 -12.72 10.57
CA LEU A 44 3.41 -12.83 9.44
C LEU A 44 1.96 -12.97 9.93
N ILE A 45 1.73 -13.72 11.01
CA ILE A 45 0.40 -13.91 11.60
C ILE A 45 -0.09 -12.61 12.26
N ILE A 46 0.79 -11.96 13.03
CA ILE A 46 0.51 -10.66 13.66
C ILE A 46 0.26 -9.60 12.58
N LEU A 47 1.01 -9.63 11.47
CA LEU A 47 0.74 -8.75 10.34
C LEU A 47 -0.63 -9.06 9.71
N GLY A 48 -0.92 -10.32 9.41
CA GLY A 48 -2.19 -10.71 8.82
C GLY A 48 -3.37 -10.19 9.63
N LEU A 49 -3.34 -10.37 10.95
CA LEU A 49 -4.33 -9.84 11.88
C LEU A 49 -4.35 -8.30 11.93
N SER A 50 -3.18 -7.64 11.92
CA SER A 50 -3.08 -6.19 11.92
C SER A 50 -3.61 -5.56 10.62
N LEU A 51 -3.30 -6.14 9.47
CA LEU A 51 -3.82 -5.70 8.16
C LEU A 51 -5.31 -5.92 8.06
N PHE A 52 -5.83 -7.05 8.54
CA PHE A 52 -7.25 -7.35 8.50
C PHE A 52 -8.05 -6.44 9.44
N GLY A 53 -7.56 -6.22 10.66
CA GLY A 53 -8.13 -5.25 11.59
C GLY A 53 -8.11 -3.84 11.02
N PHE A 54 -7.01 -3.45 10.36
CA PHE A 54 -6.88 -2.15 9.72
C PHE A 54 -7.81 -1.98 8.51
N LEU A 55 -7.95 -3.01 7.66
CA LEU A 55 -8.93 -3.04 6.57
C LEU A 55 -10.34 -2.86 7.12
N GLY A 56 -10.69 -3.56 8.20
CA GLY A 56 -11.96 -3.38 8.89
C GLY A 56 -12.16 -1.95 9.41
N LEU A 57 -11.11 -1.33 9.95
CA LEU A 57 -11.14 0.05 10.45
C LEU A 57 -11.28 1.08 9.31
N LEU A 58 -10.60 0.87 8.18
CA LEU A 58 -10.75 1.68 6.98
C LEU A 58 -12.14 1.54 6.38
N ILE A 59 -12.66 0.32 6.27
CA ILE A 59 -14.02 0.05 5.78
C ILE A 59 -15.03 0.71 6.71
N TYR A 60 -14.89 0.55 8.02
CA TYR A 60 -15.75 1.20 9.02
C TYR A 60 -15.70 2.73 8.92
N GLN A 61 -14.50 3.33 8.84
CA GLN A 61 -14.36 4.77 8.65
C GLN A 61 -14.97 5.20 7.32
N PHE A 62 -14.73 4.47 6.23
CA PHE A 62 -15.29 4.76 4.92
C PHE A 62 -16.84 4.74 4.95
N PHE A 63 -17.45 3.75 5.59
CA PHE A 63 -18.91 3.69 5.74
C PHE A 63 -19.46 4.77 6.67
N ARG A 64 -18.78 5.08 7.78
CA ARG A 64 -19.15 6.17 8.71
C ARG A 64 -19.00 7.55 8.04
N ILE A 65 -17.99 7.72 7.20
CA ILE A 65 -17.76 8.94 6.41
C ILE A 65 -18.81 9.02 5.30
N LYS A 66 -19.11 7.92 4.59
CA LYS A 66 -20.14 7.85 3.55
C LYS A 66 -21.54 8.16 4.10
N SER A 67 -21.91 7.66 5.28
CA SER A 67 -23.20 8.00 5.90
C SER A 67 -23.26 9.46 6.33
N LYS A 68 -22.14 10.03 6.80
CA LYS A 68 -22.03 11.44 7.17
C LYS A 68 -21.93 12.39 5.97
N ILE A 69 -21.45 11.93 4.82
CA ILE A 69 -21.37 12.69 3.57
C ILE A 69 -22.65 12.60 2.76
N GLY A 70 -23.28 11.42 2.68
CA GLY A 70 -24.56 11.22 1.98
C GLY A 70 -25.67 12.10 2.57
N TYR A 71 -25.71 12.25 3.89
CA TYR A 71 -26.66 13.13 4.59
C TYR A 71 -26.36 14.64 4.42
N PHE A 72 -25.13 15.02 4.04
CA PHE A 72 -24.69 16.43 3.98
C PHE A 72 -24.52 16.99 2.57
N ILE A 73 -24.22 16.16 1.56
CA ILE A 73 -24.24 16.57 0.14
C ILE A 73 -25.63 17.07 -0.25
N GLU A 74 -26.68 16.51 0.35
CA GLU A 74 -28.07 16.92 0.16
C GLU A 74 -28.39 18.31 0.77
N LYS A 75 -27.47 18.93 1.54
CA LYS A 75 -27.79 20.12 2.37
C LYS A 75 -26.80 21.30 2.34
N GLN A 76 -25.62 21.24 1.70
CA GLN A 76 -24.61 22.32 1.78
C GLN A 76 -23.96 22.73 0.45
N LYS A 77 -23.57 24.02 0.37
CA LYS A 77 -22.93 24.70 -0.78
C LYS A 77 -21.56 24.09 -1.11
N GLU A 78 -21.24 23.99 -2.40
CA GLU A 78 -20.03 23.36 -3.00
C GLU A 78 -18.66 23.78 -2.40
N GLY A 79 -18.57 24.94 -1.74
CA GLY A 79 -17.33 25.42 -1.12
C GLY A 79 -16.99 24.75 0.22
N GLU A 80 -17.98 24.39 1.04
CA GLU A 80 -17.75 23.72 2.34
C GLU A 80 -17.45 22.22 2.17
N THR A 81 -17.92 21.61 1.10
CA THR A 81 -17.67 20.19 0.79
C THR A 81 -16.21 19.96 0.40
N ALA A 82 -15.63 20.82 -0.45
CA ALA A 82 -14.24 20.72 -0.86
C ALA A 82 -13.25 20.80 0.32
N GLY A 83 -13.45 21.72 1.27
CA GLY A 83 -12.59 21.83 2.45
C GLY A 83 -12.57 20.55 3.29
N ARG A 84 -13.72 19.90 3.44
CA ARG A 84 -13.84 18.60 4.13
C ARG A 84 -13.17 17.46 3.37
N GLU A 85 -13.23 17.44 2.04
CA GLU A 85 -12.52 16.44 1.22
C GLU A 85 -11.01 16.51 1.48
N TYR A 86 -10.42 17.70 1.43
CA TYR A 86 -8.98 17.90 1.69
C TYR A 86 -8.60 17.57 3.14
N GLN A 87 -9.47 17.87 4.10
CA GLN A 87 -9.26 17.48 5.49
C GLN A 87 -9.21 15.96 5.65
N LEU A 88 -10.09 15.22 4.96
CA LEU A 88 -10.06 13.76 4.92
C LEU A 88 -8.79 13.24 4.21
N TYR A 89 -8.34 13.90 3.14
CA TYR A 89 -7.09 13.52 2.48
C TYR A 89 -5.89 13.61 3.43
N ILE A 90 -5.78 14.65 4.24
CA ILE A 90 -4.71 14.78 5.25
C ILE A 90 -4.77 13.63 6.26
N LEU A 91 -5.96 13.33 6.77
CA LEU A 91 -6.15 12.24 7.72
C LEU A 91 -5.70 10.90 7.13
N PHE A 92 -6.25 10.54 5.96
CA PHE A 92 -5.92 9.27 5.31
C PHE A 92 -4.45 9.20 4.90
N PHE A 93 -3.87 10.31 4.44
CA PHE A 93 -2.45 10.37 4.07
C PHE A 93 -1.55 10.16 5.29
N GLY A 94 -1.82 10.82 6.41
CA GLY A 94 -1.04 10.64 7.65
C GLY A 94 -1.11 9.20 8.18
N ILE A 95 -2.31 8.60 8.21
CA ILE A 95 -2.51 7.21 8.61
C ILE A 95 -1.76 6.25 7.66
N ALA A 96 -1.95 6.42 6.34
CA ALA A 96 -1.32 5.58 5.33
C ALA A 96 0.21 5.66 5.40
N MET A 97 0.78 6.84 5.63
CA MET A 97 2.23 7.04 5.75
C MET A 97 2.81 6.24 6.93
N ILE A 98 2.19 6.31 8.11
CA ILE A 98 2.60 5.54 9.29
C ILE A 98 2.54 4.04 9.01
N LEU A 99 1.43 3.57 8.44
CA LEU A 99 1.21 2.14 8.22
C LEU A 99 2.14 1.57 7.17
N MET A 100 2.33 2.28 6.06
CA MET A 100 3.29 1.87 5.04
C MET A 100 4.68 1.70 5.66
N GLU A 101 5.09 2.60 6.55
CA GLU A 101 6.39 2.48 7.20
C GLU A 101 6.47 1.30 8.17
N ILE A 102 5.43 1.08 9.00
CA ILE A 102 5.37 -0.08 9.90
C ILE A 102 5.45 -1.39 9.10
N ILE A 103 4.70 -1.51 8.00
CA ILE A 103 4.72 -2.68 7.13
C ILE A 103 6.11 -2.87 6.52
N ASN A 104 6.72 -1.79 6.00
CA ASN A 104 8.06 -1.84 5.41
C ASN A 104 9.10 -2.31 6.42
N GLU A 105 9.04 -1.85 7.67
CA GLU A 105 9.99 -2.24 8.72
C GLU A 105 9.79 -3.69 9.18
N ILE A 106 8.54 -4.14 9.36
CA ILE A 106 8.23 -5.52 9.77
C ILE A 106 8.76 -6.53 8.75
N PHE A 107 8.58 -6.24 7.46
CA PHE A 107 9.04 -7.10 6.36
C PHE A 107 10.47 -6.85 5.91
N LYS A 108 11.12 -5.80 6.42
CA LYS A 108 12.42 -5.34 5.93
C LYS A 108 12.42 -5.23 4.40
N ILE A 109 11.35 -4.66 3.84
CA ILE A 109 11.21 -4.46 2.38
C ILE A 109 12.32 -3.55 1.87
N ARG A 110 12.73 -2.59 2.70
CA ARG A 110 13.77 -1.63 2.37
C ARG A 110 15.14 -2.10 2.85
N PRO A 111 16.19 -1.88 2.05
CA PRO A 111 17.57 -2.19 2.45
C PRO A 111 18.04 -1.32 3.62
N LYS A 112 17.50 -0.09 3.74
CA LYS A 112 17.79 0.84 4.84
C LYS A 112 16.47 1.26 5.49
N SER A 113 16.43 1.22 6.83
CA SER A 113 15.28 1.72 7.57
C SER A 113 15.21 3.25 7.48
N LEU A 114 14.03 3.77 7.13
CA LEU A 114 13.68 5.19 7.23
C LEU A 114 12.60 5.41 8.29
N LEU A 115 12.44 4.46 9.22
CA LEU A 115 11.30 4.40 10.13
C LEU A 115 11.11 5.70 10.90
N TYR A 116 12.15 6.17 11.59
CA TYR A 116 12.03 7.35 12.44
C TYR A 116 11.60 8.59 11.67
N ILE A 117 12.13 8.79 10.46
CA ILE A 117 11.85 9.96 9.63
C ILE A 117 10.42 9.89 9.10
N ASN A 118 10.03 8.78 8.48
CA ASN A 118 8.70 8.65 7.86
C ASN A 118 7.58 8.56 8.91
N LEU A 119 7.85 7.92 10.06
CA LEU A 119 6.91 7.88 11.19
C LEU A 119 6.72 9.27 11.80
N SER A 120 7.80 10.03 12.00
CA SER A 120 7.73 11.41 12.47
C SER A 120 6.97 12.31 11.49
N MET A 121 7.18 12.14 10.18
CA MET A 121 6.41 12.85 9.16
C MET A 121 4.93 12.49 9.24
N GLY A 122 4.59 11.20 9.32
CA GLY A 122 3.20 10.74 9.45
C GLY A 122 2.50 11.30 10.69
N PHE A 123 3.16 11.28 11.85
CA PHE A 123 2.64 11.90 13.07
C PHE A 123 2.48 13.41 12.93
N SER A 124 3.43 14.09 12.28
CA SER A 124 3.33 15.54 12.05
C SER A 124 2.12 15.89 11.18
N VAL A 125 1.82 15.08 10.15
CA VAL A 125 0.63 15.24 9.30
C VAL A 125 -0.65 15.04 10.13
N LEU A 126 -0.70 14.01 10.98
CA LEU A 126 -1.87 13.76 11.84
C LEU A 126 -2.08 14.86 12.89
N LEU A 127 -0.99 15.39 13.44
CA LEU A 127 -1.06 16.54 14.34
C LEU A 127 -1.61 17.76 13.59
N GLY A 128 -1.15 17.98 12.35
CA GLY A 128 -1.71 18.97 11.44
C GLY A 128 -3.23 18.84 11.28
N TYR A 129 -3.73 17.62 11.04
CA TYR A 129 -5.18 17.36 10.95
C TYR A 129 -5.94 17.83 12.20
N LEU A 130 -5.44 17.54 13.41
CA LEU A 130 -6.07 17.96 14.65
C LEU A 130 -6.04 19.49 14.83
N LEU A 131 -5.00 20.17 14.34
CA LEU A 131 -4.88 21.62 14.40
C LEU A 131 -5.83 22.33 13.42
N ILE A 132 -6.08 21.73 12.26
CA ILE A 132 -6.98 22.26 11.23
C ILE A 132 -8.41 22.41 11.78
N ASP A 133 -8.88 21.49 12.63
CA ASP A 133 -10.20 21.62 13.27
C ASP A 133 -10.27 22.79 14.26
N LYS A 134 -9.16 23.11 14.93
CA LYS A 134 -9.10 24.15 15.96
C LYS A 134 -8.88 25.55 15.40
N ILE A 135 -8.12 25.68 14.31
CA ILE A 135 -7.66 26.97 13.79
C ILE A 135 -8.43 27.32 12.51
N LYS A 136 -9.29 28.35 12.60
CA LYS A 136 -10.12 28.81 11.47
C LYS A 136 -9.29 29.15 10.22
N PHE A 137 -8.15 29.81 10.40
CA PHE A 137 -7.25 30.16 9.28
C PHE A 137 -6.75 28.94 8.49
N LEU A 138 -6.37 27.85 9.19
CA LEU A 138 -5.92 26.61 8.55
C LEU A 138 -7.06 25.92 7.81
N ARG A 139 -8.25 25.90 8.42
CA ARG A 139 -9.46 25.32 7.83
C ARG A 139 -9.87 26.04 6.54
N ASP A 140 -9.86 27.37 6.54
CA ASP A 140 -10.29 28.17 5.39
C ASP A 140 -9.30 28.09 4.21
N ARG A 141 -8.05 27.67 4.46
CA ARG A 141 -6.98 27.54 3.44
C ARG A 141 -6.52 26.10 3.22
N ILE A 142 -7.30 25.13 3.69
CA ILE A 142 -6.90 23.72 3.76
C ILE A 142 -6.49 23.12 2.40
N GLN A 143 -7.21 23.47 1.34
CA GLN A 143 -6.92 23.02 -0.02
C GLN A 143 -5.55 23.48 -0.49
N ILE A 144 -5.23 24.77 -0.31
CA ILE A 144 -3.96 25.35 -0.74
C ILE A 144 -2.81 24.75 0.05
N ILE A 145 -3.00 24.61 1.37
CA ILE A 145 -2.01 24.01 2.28
C ILE A 145 -1.73 22.57 1.85
N PHE A 146 -2.77 21.78 1.58
CA PHE A 146 -2.62 20.38 1.17
C PHE A 146 -1.91 20.25 -0.18
N ILE A 147 -2.29 21.05 -1.17
CA ILE A 147 -1.64 21.04 -2.49
C ILE A 147 -0.15 21.40 -2.37
N ALA A 148 0.20 22.39 -1.54
CA ALA A 148 1.59 22.75 -1.29
C ALA A 148 2.37 21.59 -0.67
N PHE A 149 1.83 20.95 0.38
CA PHE A 149 2.43 19.77 0.99
C PHE A 149 2.56 18.59 0.02
N PHE A 150 1.58 18.41 -0.86
CA PHE A 150 1.61 17.38 -1.89
C PHE A 150 2.80 17.58 -2.85
N PHE A 151 3.06 18.82 -3.29
CA PHE A 151 4.24 19.10 -4.11
C PHE A 151 5.56 18.84 -3.37
N PHE A 152 5.69 19.30 -2.13
CA PHE A 152 6.87 19.00 -1.31
C PHE A 152 7.09 17.49 -1.14
N TYR A 153 6.00 16.74 -0.95
CA TYR A 153 6.05 15.30 -0.83
C TYR A 153 6.50 14.63 -2.13
N ILE A 154 5.97 15.04 -3.29
CA ILE A 154 6.41 14.51 -4.59
C ILE A 154 7.91 14.78 -4.81
N VAL A 155 8.40 15.96 -4.47
CA VAL A 155 9.83 16.29 -4.59
C VAL A 155 10.68 15.42 -3.67
N TYR A 156 10.24 15.21 -2.42
CA TYR A 156 10.90 14.29 -1.48
C TYR A 156 10.96 12.86 -2.02
N VAL A 157 9.86 12.37 -2.59
CA VAL A 157 9.81 11.02 -3.18
C VAL A 157 10.70 10.94 -4.43
N ALA A 158 10.64 11.92 -5.33
CA ALA A 158 11.48 11.98 -6.53
C ALA A 158 12.97 11.99 -6.18
N ARG A 159 13.36 12.75 -5.15
CA ARG A 159 14.71 12.71 -4.57
C ARG A 159 15.05 11.30 -4.11
N ASN A 160 14.17 10.65 -3.36
CA ASN A 160 14.42 9.30 -2.85
C ASN A 160 14.58 8.27 -3.98
N ILE A 161 13.85 8.38 -5.09
CA ILE A 161 14.06 7.51 -6.26
C ILE A 161 15.49 7.66 -6.82
N ILE A 162 16.02 8.89 -6.88
CA ILE A 162 17.37 9.16 -7.40
C ILE A 162 18.45 8.71 -6.41
N TYR A 163 18.27 8.80 -5.09
CA TYR A 163 19.33 8.43 -4.14
C TYR A 163 19.26 6.96 -3.69
N LEU A 164 18.08 6.34 -3.69
CA LEU A 164 17.84 4.98 -3.19
C LEU A 164 17.51 4.05 -4.36
N HIS A 165 18.51 3.78 -5.21
CA HIS A 165 18.35 3.02 -6.46
C HIS A 165 17.88 1.56 -6.24
N ASP A 166 18.24 0.98 -5.10
CA ASP A 166 17.88 -0.40 -4.73
C ASP A 166 16.53 -0.50 -4.02
N ASP A 167 15.88 0.63 -3.72
CA ASP A 167 14.60 0.66 -3.02
C ASP A 167 13.45 0.86 -4.02
N VAL A 168 12.58 -0.16 -4.11
CA VAL A 168 11.39 -0.13 -4.96
C VAL A 168 10.25 0.69 -4.35
N VAL A 169 10.30 0.97 -3.04
CA VAL A 169 9.19 1.63 -2.34
C VAL A 169 8.99 3.08 -2.81
N PRO A 170 10.03 3.93 -2.98
CA PRO A 170 9.88 5.27 -3.56
C PRO A 170 9.21 5.27 -4.93
N ILE A 171 9.50 4.27 -5.78
CA ILE A 171 8.87 4.11 -7.10
C ILE A 171 7.36 3.88 -6.97
N ILE A 172 6.96 2.94 -6.12
CA ILE A 172 5.54 2.61 -5.90
C ILE A 172 4.80 3.82 -5.32
N VAL A 173 5.39 4.48 -4.32
CA VAL A 173 4.83 5.67 -3.69
C VAL A 173 4.64 6.81 -4.70
N PHE A 174 5.61 7.00 -5.61
CA PHE A 174 5.51 7.98 -6.68
C PHE A 174 4.34 7.68 -7.63
N LEU A 175 4.20 6.44 -8.08
CA LEU A 175 3.12 6.02 -8.97
C LEU A 175 1.74 6.22 -8.32
N ILE A 176 1.59 5.83 -7.05
CA ILE A 176 0.34 6.04 -6.29
C ILE A 176 0.04 7.53 -6.17
N SER A 177 1.04 8.34 -5.82
CA SER A 177 0.88 9.78 -5.68
C SER A 177 0.52 10.44 -7.01
N PHE A 178 1.15 10.02 -8.12
CA PHE A 178 0.82 10.47 -9.47
C PHE A 178 -0.61 10.09 -9.87
N PHE A 179 -1.07 8.88 -9.54
CA PHE A 179 -2.45 8.47 -9.76
C PHE A 179 -3.46 9.34 -9.02
N PHE A 180 -3.22 9.62 -7.73
CA PHE A 180 -4.10 10.46 -6.93
C PHE A 180 -4.01 11.95 -7.25
N SER A 181 -2.93 12.40 -7.91
CA SER A 181 -2.72 13.81 -8.25
C SER A 181 -3.89 14.42 -9.02
N TYR A 182 -4.57 13.64 -9.86
CA TYR A 182 -5.76 14.10 -10.60
C TYR A 182 -6.91 14.54 -9.68
N ASN A 183 -7.14 13.82 -8.59
CA ASN A 183 -8.19 14.15 -7.63
C ASN A 183 -7.78 15.30 -6.69
N ILE A 184 -6.47 15.42 -6.42
CA ILE A 184 -5.90 16.38 -5.46
C ILE A 184 -5.71 17.76 -6.10
N LEU A 185 -5.20 17.82 -7.33
CA LEU A 185 -4.82 19.05 -8.00
C LEU A 185 -6.02 19.70 -8.70
N LYS A 186 -6.83 20.41 -7.91
CA LYS A 186 -7.90 21.29 -8.39
C LYS A 186 -7.38 22.74 -8.42
N PRO A 187 -7.51 23.53 -9.50
CA PRO A 187 -8.17 23.28 -10.80
C PRO A 187 -7.34 22.45 -11.79
N ILE A 188 -8.02 21.87 -12.80
CA ILE A 188 -7.43 20.95 -13.81
C ILE A 188 -6.20 21.52 -14.55
N LYS A 189 -6.11 22.85 -14.70
CA LYS A 189 -4.93 23.49 -15.32
C LYS A 189 -3.64 23.22 -14.55
N ILE A 190 -3.70 23.19 -13.21
CA ILE A 190 -2.53 22.88 -12.36
C ILE A 190 -2.12 21.42 -12.55
N TYR A 191 -3.08 20.51 -12.67
CA TYR A 191 -2.82 19.11 -12.94
C TYR A 191 -2.06 18.92 -14.27
N TRP A 192 -2.48 19.58 -15.36
CA TRP A 192 -1.79 19.48 -16.65
C TRP A 192 -0.34 19.97 -16.60
N ILE A 193 -0.09 21.10 -15.91
CA ILE A 193 1.28 21.59 -15.68
C ILE A 193 2.08 20.56 -14.89
N PHE A 194 1.50 19.98 -13.84
CA PHE A 194 2.14 18.95 -13.04
C PHE A 194 2.50 17.71 -13.88
N VAL A 195 1.59 17.22 -14.72
CA VAL A 195 1.86 16.09 -15.63
C VAL A 195 3.05 16.41 -16.54
N GLY A 196 3.10 17.61 -17.12
CA GLY A 196 4.24 18.05 -17.93
C GLY A 196 5.56 18.04 -17.16
N ILE A 197 5.56 18.52 -15.90
CA ILE A 197 6.73 18.48 -15.01
C ILE A 197 7.16 17.04 -14.73
N ILE A 198 6.20 16.13 -14.46
CA ILE A 198 6.49 14.70 -14.23
C ILE A 198 7.13 14.06 -15.45
N PHE A 199 6.59 14.27 -16.65
CA PHE A 199 7.20 13.71 -17.87
C PHE A 199 8.56 14.34 -18.18
N THR A 200 8.76 15.62 -17.85
CA THR A 200 10.09 16.26 -17.96
C THR A 200 11.09 15.64 -16.99
N PHE A 201 10.67 15.39 -15.74
CA PHE A 201 11.48 14.68 -14.76
C PHE A 201 11.84 13.26 -15.23
N LEU A 202 10.87 12.51 -15.75
CA LEU A 202 11.09 11.18 -16.32
C LEU A 202 12.09 11.20 -17.48
N ALA A 203 11.95 12.15 -18.42
CA ALA A 203 12.89 12.33 -19.51
C ALA A 203 14.31 12.66 -18.98
N ALA A 204 14.42 13.57 -18.01
CA ALA A 204 15.70 13.92 -17.40
C ALA A 204 16.36 12.70 -16.73
N THR A 205 15.59 11.84 -16.05
CA THR A 205 16.15 10.62 -15.43
C THR A 205 16.75 9.64 -16.43
N ILE A 206 16.25 9.60 -17.67
CA ILE A 206 16.85 8.82 -18.75
C ILE A 206 18.10 9.51 -19.29
N VAL A 207 17.98 10.79 -19.70
CA VAL A 207 19.06 11.53 -20.38
C VAL A 207 20.31 11.62 -19.52
N PHE A 208 20.13 11.84 -18.21
CA PHE A 208 21.23 11.95 -17.25
C PHE A 208 21.57 10.61 -16.57
N HIS A 209 20.94 9.51 -16.96
CA HIS A 209 21.13 8.18 -16.36
C HIS A 209 21.03 8.18 -14.82
N LEU A 210 20.08 8.95 -14.26
CA LEU A 210 19.93 9.15 -12.81
C LEU A 210 19.44 7.90 -12.06
N ILE A 211 18.84 6.95 -12.79
CA ILE A 211 18.18 5.76 -12.25
C ILE A 211 18.47 4.59 -13.22
N PRO A 212 18.51 3.32 -12.77
CA PRO A 212 18.77 2.20 -13.66
C PRO A 212 17.73 2.13 -14.79
N LEU A 213 18.18 1.89 -16.02
CA LEU A 213 17.36 1.99 -17.23
C LEU A 213 16.07 1.14 -17.17
N LYS A 214 16.14 -0.06 -16.57
CA LYS A 214 14.98 -0.94 -16.36
C LYS A 214 13.90 -0.26 -15.51
N SER A 215 14.29 0.37 -14.40
CA SER A 215 13.39 1.07 -13.49
C SER A 215 12.82 2.34 -14.14
N SER A 216 13.62 3.08 -14.91
CA SER A 216 13.15 4.28 -15.63
C SER A 216 12.09 3.94 -16.69
N ILE A 217 12.32 2.88 -17.48
CA ILE A 217 11.33 2.40 -18.48
C ILE A 217 10.04 1.97 -17.78
N LEU A 218 10.15 1.26 -16.65
CA LEU A 218 8.99 0.85 -15.86
C LEU A 218 8.22 2.07 -15.34
N LEU A 219 8.91 3.08 -14.79
CA LEU A 219 8.27 4.31 -14.28
C LEU A 219 7.48 5.03 -15.37
N ILE A 220 8.05 5.14 -16.56
CA ILE A 220 7.40 5.80 -17.71
C ILE A 220 6.17 5.02 -18.16
N ASN A 221 6.28 3.70 -18.33
CA ASN A 221 5.15 2.88 -18.78
C ASN A 221 3.94 3.00 -17.84
N PHE A 222 4.17 2.88 -16.52
CA PHE A 222 3.09 3.04 -15.56
C PHE A 222 2.57 4.49 -15.49
N SER A 223 3.45 5.48 -15.63
CA SER A 223 3.02 6.89 -15.66
C SER A 223 2.18 7.22 -16.89
N ILE A 224 2.48 6.64 -18.06
CA ILE A 224 1.63 6.75 -19.26
C ILE A 224 0.26 6.11 -19.00
N LEU A 225 0.23 4.88 -18.47
CA LEU A 225 -1.03 4.19 -18.16
C LEU A 225 -1.89 5.02 -17.18
N ILE A 226 -1.28 5.52 -16.11
CA ILE A 226 -1.97 6.38 -15.13
C ILE A 226 -2.51 7.65 -15.80
N SER A 227 -1.73 8.28 -16.68
CA SER A 227 -2.15 9.49 -17.40
C SER A 227 -3.35 9.22 -18.29
N ILE A 228 -3.38 8.09 -19.00
CA ILE A 228 -4.52 7.66 -19.81
C ILE A 228 -5.76 7.45 -18.93
N VAL A 229 -5.63 6.72 -17.82
CA VAL A 229 -6.76 6.49 -16.89
C VAL A 229 -7.31 7.80 -16.34
N ASN A 230 -6.43 8.74 -15.97
CA ASN A 230 -6.85 10.06 -15.48
C ASN A 230 -7.51 10.90 -16.60
N GLN A 231 -7.04 10.77 -17.84
CA GLN A 231 -7.67 11.42 -18.98
C GLN A 231 -9.07 10.88 -19.26
N VAL A 232 -9.26 9.56 -19.17
CA VAL A 232 -10.58 8.94 -19.30
C VAL A 232 -11.52 9.44 -18.20
N LYS A 233 -11.05 9.51 -16.94
CA LYS A 233 -11.84 10.09 -15.83
C LYS A 233 -12.26 11.53 -16.13
N TYR A 234 -11.35 12.34 -16.67
CA TYR A 234 -11.64 13.70 -17.07
C TYR A 234 -12.73 13.79 -18.15
N ALA A 235 -12.61 12.97 -19.20
CA ALA A 235 -13.59 12.94 -20.28
C ALA A 235 -14.99 12.50 -19.79
N VAL A 236 -15.07 11.50 -18.90
CA VAL A 236 -16.34 11.05 -18.33
C VAL A 236 -16.99 12.15 -17.49
N LEU A 237 -16.22 12.83 -16.63
CA LEU A 237 -16.74 13.91 -15.79
C LEU A 237 -17.23 15.12 -16.60
N LEU A 238 -16.59 15.40 -17.73
CA LEU A 238 -17.01 16.47 -18.63
C LEU A 238 -18.35 16.15 -19.33
N ASN A 239 -18.60 14.87 -19.64
CA ASN A 239 -19.82 14.42 -20.32
C ASN A 239 -21.00 14.15 -19.38
N SER A 240 -20.77 14.13 -18.06
CA SER A 240 -21.82 13.94 -17.03
C SER A 240 -22.43 15.26 -16.51
N HIS A 241 -21.91 16.40 -16.96
CA HIS A 241 -22.44 17.74 -16.70
C HIS A 241 -23.01 18.34 -17.98
#